data_AF-A0A3B9ZML5-F1
#
_entry.id   AF-A0A3B9ZML5-F1
#
_cell.length_a   1.000
_cell.length_b   1.000
_cell.length_c   1.000
_cell.angle_alpha   90.00
_cell.angle_beta   90.00
_cell.angle_gamma   90.00
#
_symmetry.space_group_name_H-M   'P 1'
#
loop_
_entity.id
_entity.type
_entity.pdbx_description
1 polymer ?
#
loop_
_entity_poly.entity_id
_entity_poly.type
_entity_poly.pdbx_seq_one_letter_code
_entity_poly.pdbx_strand_id
1 'polypeptide(L)'
;FYIVSPGDNYGSSTWIGINSFVKGISNEKISNTWLSENIQQGHGPLGAEYADVAYRMEGDTPSWLPLIPNGLNDPEHPQWGGWGGRYELYKPELATLKKGDSGVPFETETREIWTNAIDNYTPYRPNDFGRTIKSDTATFTDNKVTLWRWRDDFQNDFAARMDWCTKTFQEANHPPVPVLSQPEEIMVKSGEGFGLNASGSTDPDGDNLSYLWFSYPEAGSYKKMIITTAENSHSLYVVAPKVEENETAHIILKVTDKGKPSLSRYKRIIVTIVPK
;
A
#
# COMPACT_ATOMS: atom_id res chain seq x y z
N PHE A 1 -4.23 13.39 -14.85
CA PHE A 1 -3.09 12.85 -15.64
C PHE A 1 -3.43 11.43 -16.11
N TYR A 2 -2.60 10.78 -16.92
CA TYR A 2 -2.77 9.36 -17.30
C TYR A 2 -1.50 8.58 -16.97
N ILE A 3 -1.66 7.36 -16.44
CA ILE A 3 -0.57 6.47 -16.02
C ILE A 3 -0.42 5.36 -17.06
N VAL A 4 0.81 5.06 -17.45
CA VAL A 4 1.13 3.99 -18.40
C VAL A 4 2.34 3.20 -17.95
N SER A 5 2.41 1.93 -18.35
CA SER A 5 3.67 1.20 -18.41
C SER A 5 4.15 1.18 -19.86
N PRO A 6 5.16 1.98 -20.22
CA PRO A 6 5.64 2.14 -21.58
C PRO A 6 6.38 0.88 -22.05
N GLY A 7 6.48 0.73 -23.37
CA GLY A 7 7.08 -0.43 -24.03
C GLY A 7 6.03 -1.44 -24.52
N ASP A 8 6.50 -2.62 -24.87
CA ASP A 8 5.75 -3.62 -25.64
C ASP A 8 5.57 -4.94 -24.84
N ASN A 9 5.94 -4.94 -23.55
CA ASN A 9 5.86 -6.11 -22.69
C ASN A 9 4.87 -5.92 -21.54
N TYR A 10 3.69 -6.56 -21.64
CA TYR A 10 2.66 -6.54 -20.59
C TYR A 10 3.19 -6.99 -19.21
N GLY A 11 4.13 -7.95 -19.19
CA GLY A 11 4.78 -8.47 -17.99
C GLY A 11 5.65 -7.47 -17.22
N SER A 12 5.99 -6.34 -17.82
CA SER A 12 6.77 -5.27 -17.18
C SER A 12 5.91 -4.28 -16.41
N SER A 13 4.59 -4.34 -16.56
CA SER A 13 3.69 -3.37 -15.94
C SER A 13 3.61 -3.49 -14.42
N THR A 14 3.23 -2.40 -13.74
CA THR A 14 3.04 -2.40 -12.28
C THR A 14 1.76 -3.14 -11.89
N TRP A 15 0.68 -3.00 -12.66
CA TRP A 15 -0.65 -3.49 -12.29
C TRP A 15 -0.74 -5.02 -12.19
N ILE A 16 0.09 -5.78 -12.92
CA ILE A 16 0.16 -7.24 -12.73
C ILE A 16 0.65 -7.64 -11.33
N GLY A 17 1.21 -6.71 -10.58
CA GLY A 17 1.50 -6.87 -9.16
C GLY A 17 0.28 -7.32 -8.37
N ILE A 18 -0.96 -7.08 -8.82
CA ILE A 18 -2.16 -7.52 -8.10
C ILE A 18 -2.23 -9.05 -7.93
N ASN A 19 -1.78 -9.81 -8.94
CA ASN A 19 -1.89 -11.28 -9.00
C ASN A 19 -0.55 -12.01 -9.21
N SER A 20 0.58 -11.29 -9.21
CA SER A 20 1.88 -11.92 -9.42
C SER A 20 2.26 -12.84 -8.26
N PHE A 21 2.72 -14.05 -8.56
CA PHE A 21 3.34 -14.92 -7.55
C PHE A 21 4.69 -14.33 -7.13
N VAL A 22 4.89 -14.13 -5.83
CA VAL A 22 6.15 -13.60 -5.28
C VAL A 22 6.75 -14.64 -4.33
N LYS A 23 7.93 -15.15 -4.68
CA LYS A 23 8.66 -16.11 -3.84
C LYS A 23 9.07 -15.44 -2.52
N GLY A 24 8.89 -16.14 -1.40
CA GLY A 24 9.29 -15.65 -0.06
C GLY A 24 8.21 -14.85 0.68
N ILE A 25 7.02 -14.70 0.11
CA ILE A 25 5.84 -14.16 0.79
C ILE A 25 4.64 -15.11 0.63
N SER A 26 3.58 -14.93 1.41
CA SER A 26 2.32 -15.63 1.17
C SER A 26 1.67 -15.14 -0.13
N ASN A 27 1.15 -16.06 -0.93
CA ASN A 27 0.37 -15.77 -2.14
C ASN A 27 -1.05 -16.35 -2.04
N GLU A 28 -1.50 -16.70 -0.83
CA GLU A 28 -2.79 -17.35 -0.59
C GLU A 28 -3.96 -16.55 -1.15
N LYS A 29 -3.97 -15.23 -0.94
CA LYS A 29 -5.06 -14.33 -1.33
C LYS A 29 -5.21 -14.07 -2.83
N ILE A 30 -4.40 -14.73 -3.65
CA ILE A 30 -4.53 -14.73 -5.12
C ILE A 30 -4.80 -16.13 -5.66
N SER A 31 -5.00 -17.10 -4.77
CA SER A 31 -5.32 -18.46 -5.16
C SER A 31 -6.79 -18.59 -5.53
N ASN A 32 -7.10 -19.50 -6.45
CA ASN A 32 -8.47 -19.81 -6.81
C ASN A 32 -9.28 -20.35 -5.61
N THR A 33 -8.64 -21.05 -4.67
CA THR A 33 -9.28 -21.48 -3.42
C THR A 33 -9.72 -20.28 -2.59
N TRP A 34 -8.84 -19.31 -2.38
CA TRP A 34 -9.18 -18.11 -1.61
C TRP A 34 -10.30 -17.30 -2.29
N LEU A 35 -10.24 -17.12 -3.62
CA LEU A 35 -11.31 -16.45 -4.37
C LEU A 35 -12.65 -17.19 -4.25
N SER A 36 -12.63 -18.51 -4.37
CA SER A 36 -13.82 -19.34 -4.22
C SER A 36 -14.45 -19.16 -2.83
N GLU A 37 -13.65 -19.22 -1.77
CA GLU A 37 -14.15 -19.17 -0.39
C GLU A 37 -14.55 -17.76 0.07
N ASN A 38 -13.85 -16.72 -0.39
CA ASN A 38 -13.98 -15.37 0.17
C ASN A 38 -14.71 -14.39 -0.75
N ILE A 39 -14.84 -14.72 -2.05
CA ILE A 39 -15.49 -13.84 -3.04
C ILE A 39 -16.67 -14.54 -3.71
N GLN A 40 -16.51 -15.77 -4.20
CA GLN A 40 -17.51 -16.40 -5.06
C GLN A 40 -18.62 -17.14 -4.28
N GLN A 41 -18.24 -18.13 -3.48
CA GLN A 41 -19.17 -19.05 -2.84
C GLN A 41 -19.73 -18.48 -1.54
N GLY A 42 -21.06 -18.48 -1.41
CA GLY A 42 -21.74 -18.05 -0.19
C GLY A 42 -21.89 -16.52 -0.02
N HIS A 43 -21.50 -15.73 -1.03
CA HIS A 43 -21.52 -14.25 -0.97
C HIS A 43 -22.63 -13.61 -1.82
N GLY A 44 -23.75 -14.32 -1.98
CA GLY A 44 -24.95 -13.81 -2.64
C GLY A 44 -24.83 -13.62 -4.16
N PRO A 45 -25.74 -12.83 -4.76
CA PRO A 45 -25.80 -12.68 -6.22
C PRO A 45 -24.52 -12.12 -6.85
N LEU A 46 -23.82 -11.19 -6.17
CA LEU A 46 -22.57 -10.62 -6.71
C LEU A 46 -21.43 -11.64 -6.71
N GLY A 47 -21.34 -12.50 -5.68
CA GLY A 47 -20.37 -13.59 -5.65
C GLY A 47 -20.60 -14.62 -6.77
N ALA A 48 -21.87 -14.92 -7.07
CA ALA A 48 -22.23 -15.83 -8.15
C ALA A 48 -21.84 -15.33 -9.55
N GLU A 49 -21.80 -14.00 -9.74
CA GLU A 49 -21.37 -13.37 -11.00
C GLU A 49 -19.84 -13.17 -11.09
N TYR A 50 -19.11 -13.39 -9.99
CA TYR A 50 -17.65 -13.29 -10.00
C TYR A 50 -17.04 -14.52 -10.70
N ALA A 51 -16.64 -14.34 -11.96
CA ALA A 51 -16.15 -15.40 -12.81
C ALA A 51 -14.81 -16.02 -12.37
N ASP A 52 -14.60 -17.28 -12.74
CA ASP A 52 -13.31 -17.95 -12.57
C ASP A 52 -12.20 -17.29 -13.38
N VAL A 53 -10.97 -17.38 -12.86
CA VAL A 53 -9.80 -16.79 -13.50
C VAL A 53 -9.44 -17.56 -14.78
N ALA A 54 -9.75 -16.97 -15.94
CA ALA A 54 -9.39 -17.53 -17.24
C ALA A 54 -7.91 -17.33 -17.62
N TYR A 55 -7.31 -16.20 -17.21
CA TYR A 55 -5.92 -15.87 -17.51
C TYR A 55 -5.18 -15.29 -16.29
N ARG A 56 -5.67 -14.16 -15.78
CA ARG A 56 -5.10 -13.44 -14.63
C ARG A 56 -6.22 -12.79 -13.84
N MET A 57 -6.10 -12.79 -12.52
CA MET A 57 -7.08 -12.19 -11.63
C MET A 57 -6.99 -10.65 -11.69
N GLU A 58 -8.10 -10.00 -12.03
CA GLU A 58 -8.32 -8.56 -11.82
C GLU A 58 -7.21 -7.61 -12.33
N GLY A 59 -6.69 -7.85 -13.54
CA GLY A 59 -5.59 -7.05 -14.10
C GLY A 59 -5.85 -5.53 -14.13
N ASP A 60 -7.12 -5.13 -14.24
CA ASP A 60 -7.54 -3.73 -14.34
C ASP A 60 -7.94 -3.08 -13.00
N THR A 61 -8.20 -3.88 -11.95
CA THR A 61 -8.58 -3.38 -10.61
C THR A 61 -7.62 -2.32 -10.04
N PRO A 62 -6.28 -2.38 -10.26
CA PRO A 62 -5.36 -1.34 -9.80
C PRO A 62 -5.66 0.06 -10.33
N SER A 63 -6.42 0.20 -11.42
CA SER A 63 -6.87 1.51 -11.93
C SER A 63 -7.92 2.18 -11.04
N TRP A 64 -8.64 1.40 -10.24
CA TRP A 64 -9.70 1.88 -9.35
C TRP A 64 -9.27 1.95 -7.88
N LEU A 65 -8.38 1.05 -7.43
CA LEU A 65 -7.92 1.00 -6.03
C LEU A 65 -7.45 2.34 -5.43
N PRO A 66 -6.76 3.25 -6.16
CA PRO A 66 -6.38 4.56 -5.65
C PRO A 66 -7.56 5.46 -5.25
N LEU A 67 -8.75 5.21 -5.77
CA LEU A 67 -9.96 5.98 -5.49
C LEU A 67 -10.65 5.56 -4.19
N ILE A 68 -10.25 4.43 -3.60
CA ILE A 68 -10.78 3.99 -2.31
C ILE A 68 -10.21 4.90 -1.21
N PRO A 69 -11.06 5.57 -0.41
CA PRO A 69 -10.62 6.45 0.68
C PRO A 69 -10.18 5.62 1.89
N ASN A 70 -9.00 5.02 1.81
CA ASN A 70 -8.41 4.22 2.88
C ASN A 70 -7.43 5.02 3.78
N GLY A 71 -7.16 6.28 3.43
CA GLY A 71 -6.23 7.19 4.13
C GLY A 71 -4.74 7.03 3.75
N LEU A 72 -4.41 6.11 2.84
CA LEU A 72 -3.08 5.93 2.26
C LEU A 72 -2.96 6.57 0.88
N ASN A 73 -4.01 6.35 0.07
CA ASN A 73 -4.07 6.76 -1.33
C ASN A 73 -4.32 8.27 -1.44
N ASP A 74 -3.68 8.88 -2.43
CA ASP A 74 -4.06 10.19 -2.95
C ASP A 74 -4.06 10.11 -4.49
N PRO A 75 -5.22 10.16 -5.15
CA PRO A 75 -5.33 10.01 -6.59
C PRO A 75 -4.78 11.22 -7.36
N GLU A 76 -4.45 12.33 -6.71
CA GLU A 76 -3.78 13.46 -7.35
C GLU A 76 -2.25 13.39 -7.22
N HIS A 77 -1.74 12.47 -6.39
CA HIS A 77 -0.32 12.27 -6.13
C HIS A 77 0.17 10.83 -6.39
N PRO A 78 0.30 10.37 -7.65
CA PRO A 78 0.75 9.01 -7.98
C PRO A 78 2.12 8.63 -7.43
N GLN A 79 2.99 9.62 -7.23
CA GLN A 79 4.33 9.46 -6.66
C GLN A 79 4.30 9.09 -5.18
N TRP A 80 3.17 9.24 -4.50
CA TRP A 80 3.04 8.88 -3.09
C TRP A 80 2.83 7.39 -2.86
N GLY A 81 2.33 6.68 -3.86
CA GLY A 81 2.05 5.25 -3.79
C GLY A 81 0.81 4.91 -2.97
N GLY A 82 0.22 3.76 -3.24
CA GLY A 82 -0.97 3.28 -2.56
C GLY A 82 -1.41 1.93 -3.08
N TRP A 83 -2.66 1.54 -2.83
CA TRP A 83 -3.20 0.23 -3.23
C TRP A 83 -3.14 -0.03 -4.74
N GLY A 84 -3.16 1.01 -5.58
CA GLY A 84 -2.99 0.88 -7.03
C GLY A 84 -1.54 0.87 -7.53
N GLY A 85 -0.55 0.96 -6.65
CA GLY A 85 0.88 1.11 -7.02
C GLY A 85 1.41 2.52 -6.83
N ARG A 86 2.66 2.74 -7.23
CA ARG A 86 3.37 4.04 -7.21
C ARG A 86 3.95 4.34 -8.58
N TYR A 87 3.86 5.60 -8.99
CA TYR A 87 4.25 6.07 -10.32
C TYR A 87 4.99 7.39 -10.24
N GLU A 88 5.98 7.59 -11.10
CA GLU A 88 6.77 8.81 -11.19
C GLU A 88 6.61 9.45 -12.56
N LEU A 89 6.71 10.78 -12.62
CA LEU A 89 6.68 11.54 -13.86
C LEU A 89 8.10 11.69 -14.40
N TYR A 90 8.43 10.93 -15.45
CA TYR A 90 9.71 11.03 -16.13
C TYR A 90 9.61 10.53 -17.56
N LYS A 91 10.64 10.79 -18.38
CA LYS A 91 10.77 10.22 -19.72
C LYS A 91 11.57 8.92 -19.63
N PRO A 92 10.96 7.74 -19.88
CA PRO A 92 11.67 6.46 -19.79
C PRO A 92 12.70 6.31 -20.92
N GLU A 93 13.87 5.78 -20.57
CA GLU A 93 14.90 5.42 -21.54
C GLU A 93 14.53 4.11 -22.24
N LEU A 94 14.43 4.11 -23.57
CA LEU A 94 14.02 2.93 -24.36
C LEU A 94 14.87 1.69 -24.05
N ALA A 95 16.16 1.89 -23.76
CA ALA A 95 17.09 0.82 -23.40
C ALA A 95 16.74 0.09 -22.09
N THR A 96 15.93 0.70 -21.22
CA THR A 96 15.44 0.11 -19.97
C THR A 96 14.14 -0.66 -20.16
N LEU A 97 13.46 -0.46 -21.30
CA LEU A 97 12.20 -1.11 -21.60
C LEU A 97 12.42 -2.47 -22.22
N LYS A 98 11.44 -3.36 -22.01
CA LYS A 98 11.46 -4.70 -22.60
C LYS A 98 10.57 -4.71 -23.84
N LYS A 99 11.14 -5.11 -24.97
CA LYS A 99 10.36 -5.43 -26.17
C LYS A 99 9.54 -6.70 -25.92
N GLY A 100 8.30 -6.73 -26.38
CA GLY A 100 7.44 -7.90 -26.31
C GLY A 100 6.90 -8.24 -27.68
N ASP A 101 5.63 -8.66 -27.72
CA ASP A 101 4.98 -9.21 -28.91
C ASP A 101 3.58 -8.59 -29.11
N SER A 102 3.30 -7.42 -28.53
CA SER A 102 1.98 -6.76 -28.64
C SER A 102 1.73 -6.12 -30.01
N GLY A 103 2.78 -5.97 -30.83
CA GLY A 103 2.70 -5.33 -32.14
C GLY A 103 2.68 -3.80 -32.09
N VAL A 104 2.70 -3.21 -30.88
CA VAL A 104 2.85 -1.76 -30.67
C VAL A 104 4.29 -1.35 -31.04
N PRO A 105 4.50 -0.22 -31.74
CA PRO A 105 5.84 0.30 -32.03
C PRO A 105 6.69 0.41 -30.75
N PHE A 106 7.87 -0.20 -30.77
CA PHE A 106 8.81 -0.17 -29.66
C PHE A 106 9.79 1.00 -29.84
N GLU A 107 9.31 2.20 -29.51
CA GLU A 107 9.99 3.48 -29.76
C GLU A 107 10.14 4.29 -28.48
N THR A 108 11.02 5.29 -28.51
CA THR A 108 11.25 6.19 -27.37
C THR A 108 10.07 7.13 -27.15
N GLU A 109 9.65 7.29 -25.90
CA GLU A 109 8.62 8.25 -25.52
C GLU A 109 9.02 9.70 -25.85
N THR A 110 8.07 10.51 -26.31
CA THR A 110 8.36 11.87 -26.77
C THR A 110 8.40 12.90 -25.64
N ARG A 111 7.82 12.58 -24.49
CA ARG A 111 7.66 13.47 -23.32
C ARG A 111 7.68 12.68 -22.02
N GLU A 112 7.73 13.39 -20.90
CA GLU A 112 7.49 12.80 -19.60
C GLU A 112 6.06 12.26 -19.49
N ILE A 113 5.95 11.11 -18.83
CA ILE A 113 4.70 10.38 -18.60
C ILE A 113 4.71 9.85 -17.17
N TRP A 114 3.54 9.68 -16.58
CA TRP A 114 3.44 8.96 -15.32
C TRP A 114 3.62 7.48 -15.58
N THR A 115 4.71 6.91 -15.07
CA THR A 115 5.09 5.53 -15.33
C THR A 115 5.66 4.86 -14.09
N ASN A 116 5.90 3.56 -14.20
CA ASN A 116 6.30 2.65 -13.14
C ASN A 116 7.42 3.24 -12.27
N ALA A 117 7.15 3.37 -10.97
CA ALA A 117 8.20 3.60 -9.99
C ALA A 117 8.72 2.27 -9.44
N ILE A 118 9.90 2.28 -8.82
CA ILE A 118 10.50 1.10 -8.18
C ILE A 118 10.57 1.36 -6.67
N ASP A 119 10.07 0.41 -5.88
CA ASP A 119 10.18 0.44 -4.41
C ASP A 119 11.18 -0.59 -3.92
N ASN A 120 11.81 -0.30 -2.78
CA ASN A 120 12.63 -1.22 -2.03
C ASN A 120 11.96 -1.53 -0.68
N TYR A 121 11.31 -2.69 -0.59
CA TYR A 121 10.43 -3.02 0.52
C TYR A 121 10.88 -4.26 1.29
N THR A 122 10.93 -4.13 2.60
CA THR A 122 11.06 -5.25 3.54
C THR A 122 9.72 -5.44 4.26
N PRO A 123 9.03 -6.58 4.07
CA PRO A 123 7.73 -6.81 4.69
C PRO A 123 7.77 -6.81 6.22
N TYR A 124 6.64 -6.45 6.84
CA TYR A 124 6.40 -6.75 8.26
C TYR A 124 5.64 -8.07 8.37
N ARG A 125 6.06 -8.93 9.30
CA ARG A 125 5.43 -10.23 9.56
C ARG A 125 4.86 -10.26 10.98
N PRO A 126 3.71 -10.92 11.18
CA PRO A 126 3.28 -11.32 12.51
C PRO A 126 4.39 -12.10 13.23
N ASN A 127 4.43 -11.99 14.54
CA ASN A 127 5.45 -12.64 15.35
C ASN A 127 4.83 -13.14 16.67
N ASP A 128 5.05 -14.42 16.97
CA ASP A 128 4.37 -15.12 18.07
C ASP A 128 4.91 -14.71 19.46
N PHE A 129 6.18 -14.31 19.53
CA PHE A 129 6.85 -14.01 20.80
C PHE A 129 7.52 -12.64 20.78
N GLY A 130 7.19 -11.77 21.74
CA GLY A 130 7.76 -10.42 21.86
C GLY A 130 6.88 -9.37 21.18
N ARG A 131 7.48 -8.50 20.37
CA ARG A 131 6.69 -7.54 19.56
C ARG A 131 5.76 -8.32 18.62
N THR A 132 4.52 -7.85 18.48
CA THR A 132 3.46 -8.48 17.68
C THR A 132 3.80 -8.56 16.19
N ILE A 133 4.69 -7.68 15.73
CA ILE A 133 5.23 -7.65 14.38
C ILE A 133 6.75 -7.53 14.41
N LYS A 134 7.40 -8.03 13.37
CA LYS A 134 8.82 -7.84 13.10
C LYS A 134 9.07 -7.58 11.63
N SER A 135 10.16 -6.89 11.32
CA SER A 135 10.66 -6.84 9.94
C SER A 135 11.06 -8.24 9.48
N ASP A 136 10.73 -8.56 8.23
CA ASP A 136 11.25 -9.72 7.54
C ASP A 136 12.76 -9.54 7.28
N THR A 137 13.43 -10.62 6.88
CA THR A 137 14.83 -10.60 6.43
C THR A 137 14.95 -10.43 4.92
N ALA A 138 13.89 -10.78 4.18
CA ALA A 138 13.84 -10.61 2.73
C ALA A 138 13.45 -9.18 2.35
N THR A 139 14.22 -8.61 1.43
CA THR A 139 13.94 -7.30 0.82
C THR A 139 13.68 -7.48 -0.67
N PHE A 140 12.69 -6.76 -1.20
CA PHE A 140 12.25 -6.84 -2.58
C PHE A 140 12.39 -5.50 -3.26
N THR A 141 12.95 -5.50 -4.47
CA THR A 141 13.12 -4.29 -5.30
C THR A 141 12.56 -4.54 -6.69
N ASP A 142 11.38 -4.01 -6.99
CA ASP A 142 10.72 -4.14 -8.30
C ASP A 142 9.56 -3.13 -8.38
N ASN A 143 9.06 -2.84 -9.58
CA ASN A 143 7.91 -1.95 -9.72
C ASN A 143 6.60 -2.56 -9.20
N LYS A 144 6.44 -3.89 -9.25
CA LYS A 144 5.24 -4.57 -8.74
C LYS A 144 5.17 -4.51 -7.22
N VAL A 145 6.31 -4.33 -6.54
CA VAL A 145 6.38 -4.15 -5.07
C VAL A 145 5.52 -2.98 -4.63
N THR A 146 5.46 -1.92 -5.43
CA THR A 146 4.67 -0.72 -5.14
C THR A 146 3.18 -1.03 -4.95
N LEU A 147 2.70 -2.16 -5.50
CA LEU A 147 1.32 -2.62 -5.46
C LEU A 147 1.15 -3.83 -4.54
N TRP A 148 1.88 -4.93 -4.78
CA TRP A 148 1.60 -6.20 -4.09
C TRP A 148 1.86 -6.12 -2.58
N ARG A 149 2.67 -5.16 -2.11
CA ARG A 149 2.88 -4.92 -0.68
C ARG A 149 1.60 -4.60 0.09
N TRP A 150 0.55 -4.16 -0.60
CA TRP A 150 -0.77 -3.82 -0.02
C TRP A 150 -1.83 -4.90 -0.24
N ARG A 151 -1.47 -5.98 -0.95
CA ARG A 151 -2.40 -7.00 -1.42
C ARG A 151 -3.21 -7.63 -0.31
N ASP A 152 -2.57 -7.89 0.82
CA ASP A 152 -3.26 -8.45 1.96
C ASP A 152 -4.38 -7.56 2.48
N ASP A 153 -4.19 -6.24 2.44
CA ASP A 153 -5.16 -5.29 2.95
C ASP A 153 -6.33 -5.10 1.98
N PHE A 154 -6.08 -4.92 0.68
CA PHE A 154 -7.17 -4.73 -0.27
C PHE A 154 -7.96 -6.01 -0.58
N GLN A 155 -7.33 -7.20 -0.50
CA GLN A 155 -8.07 -8.46 -0.63
C GLN A 155 -8.96 -8.73 0.58
N ASN A 156 -8.48 -8.44 1.79
CA ASN A 156 -9.33 -8.51 2.98
C ASN A 156 -10.49 -7.49 2.92
N ASP A 157 -10.23 -6.28 2.43
CA ASP A 157 -11.27 -5.27 2.22
C ASP A 157 -12.34 -5.76 1.24
N PHE A 158 -11.95 -6.41 0.15
CA PHE A 158 -12.90 -6.97 -0.80
C PHE A 158 -13.73 -8.11 -0.18
N ALA A 159 -13.08 -9.06 0.49
CA ALA A 159 -13.78 -10.17 1.16
C ALA A 159 -14.80 -9.68 2.22
N ALA A 160 -14.45 -8.68 3.04
CA ALA A 160 -15.40 -8.10 3.99
C ALA A 160 -16.59 -7.42 3.28
N ARG A 161 -16.36 -6.75 2.15
CA ARG A 161 -17.45 -6.15 1.37
C ARG A 161 -18.36 -7.20 0.73
N MET A 162 -17.84 -8.37 0.37
CA MET A 162 -18.66 -9.49 -0.09
C MET A 162 -19.55 -10.02 1.03
N ASP A 163 -19.02 -10.08 2.26
CA ASP A 163 -19.83 -10.37 3.45
C ASP A 163 -20.95 -9.32 3.65
N TRP A 164 -20.67 -8.02 3.50
CA TRP A 164 -21.67 -6.95 3.65
C TRP A 164 -22.85 -7.06 2.67
N CYS A 165 -22.67 -7.76 1.55
CA CYS A 165 -23.74 -7.97 0.57
C CYS A 165 -24.82 -8.94 1.06
N THR A 166 -24.53 -9.75 2.10
CA THR A 166 -25.42 -10.82 2.56
C THR A 166 -25.64 -10.82 4.08
N LYS A 167 -24.74 -10.21 4.85
CA LYS A 167 -24.76 -10.19 6.31
C LYS A 167 -25.23 -8.83 6.84
N THR A 168 -25.75 -8.84 8.07
CA THR A 168 -26.02 -7.60 8.79
C THR A 168 -24.72 -6.97 9.28
N PHE A 169 -24.79 -5.71 9.73
CA PHE A 169 -23.63 -5.00 10.29
C PHE A 169 -22.98 -5.80 11.44
N GLN A 170 -23.77 -6.41 12.33
CA GLN A 170 -23.22 -7.15 13.49
C GLN A 170 -22.56 -8.48 13.11
N GLU A 171 -22.76 -8.96 11.89
CA GLU A 171 -22.29 -10.28 11.42
C GLU A 171 -21.07 -10.18 10.49
N ALA A 172 -20.63 -8.96 10.15
CA ALA A 172 -19.50 -8.72 9.27
C ALA A 172 -18.56 -7.66 9.86
N ASN A 173 -17.27 -7.78 9.55
CA ASN A 173 -16.26 -6.84 10.04
C ASN A 173 -16.27 -5.52 9.26
N HIS A 174 -15.95 -4.41 9.92
CA HIS A 174 -15.85 -3.07 9.34
C HIS A 174 -14.47 -2.46 9.63
N PRO A 175 -13.98 -1.59 8.73
CA PRO A 175 -12.65 -1.06 8.86
C PRO A 175 -12.50 -0.17 10.11
N PRO A 176 -11.34 -0.22 10.79
CA PRO A 176 -11.07 0.68 11.90
C PRO A 176 -11.00 2.13 11.43
N VAL A 177 -11.12 3.08 12.36
CA VAL A 177 -11.07 4.51 12.11
C VAL A 177 -9.81 5.10 12.76
N PRO A 178 -8.73 5.31 11.99
CA PRO A 178 -7.51 5.93 12.49
C PRO A 178 -7.72 7.41 12.81
N VAL A 179 -7.29 7.85 13.99
CA VAL A 179 -7.36 9.26 14.41
C VAL A 179 -6.00 9.69 14.91
N LEU A 180 -5.48 10.80 14.38
CA LEU A 180 -4.25 11.44 14.86
C LEU A 180 -4.57 12.62 15.76
N SER A 181 -3.84 12.78 16.87
CA SER A 181 -3.97 13.97 17.73
C SER A 181 -3.20 15.19 17.22
N GLN A 182 -2.33 14.98 16.24
CA GLN A 182 -1.52 16.01 15.57
C GLN A 182 -1.90 16.12 14.09
N PRO A 183 -1.53 17.22 13.41
CA PRO A 183 -1.75 17.38 11.97
C PRO A 183 -1.04 16.32 11.12
N GLU A 184 -1.58 16.07 9.93
CA GLU A 184 -0.98 15.19 8.91
C GLU A 184 0.18 15.87 8.15
N GLU A 185 0.33 17.19 8.28
CA GLU A 185 1.49 17.93 7.79
C GLU A 185 2.24 18.57 8.96
N ILE A 186 3.52 18.26 9.07
CA ILE A 186 4.38 18.73 10.18
C ILE A 186 5.61 19.39 9.59
N MET A 187 5.97 20.57 10.09
CA MET A 187 7.25 21.20 9.79
C MET A 187 8.14 21.15 11.03
N VAL A 188 9.37 20.66 10.88
CA VAL A 188 10.32 20.47 11.98
C VAL A 188 11.73 20.89 11.57
N LYS A 189 12.55 21.36 12.51
CA LYS A 189 13.97 21.63 12.24
C LYS A 189 14.82 20.37 12.37
N SER A 190 15.95 20.36 11.67
CA SER A 190 16.97 19.32 11.80
C SER A 190 17.34 19.02 13.27
N GLY A 191 17.13 17.77 13.69
CA GLY A 191 17.40 17.29 15.06
C GLY A 191 16.33 17.65 16.10
N GLU A 192 15.26 18.34 15.72
CA GLU A 192 14.10 18.56 16.58
C GLU A 192 13.28 17.28 16.71
N GLY A 193 12.67 17.06 17.87
CA GLY A 193 11.78 15.92 18.08
C GLY A 193 10.31 16.32 17.97
N PHE A 194 9.49 15.38 17.51
CA PHE A 194 8.05 15.55 17.36
C PHE A 194 7.32 14.26 17.75
N GLY A 195 6.11 14.43 18.28
CA GLY A 195 5.24 13.33 18.71
C GLY A 195 4.26 12.92 17.61
N LEU A 196 4.03 11.62 17.50
CA LEU A 196 2.96 11.03 16.70
C LEU A 196 2.09 10.19 17.63
N ASN A 197 0.79 10.44 17.63
CA ASN A 197 -0.13 9.75 18.53
C ASN A 197 -1.45 9.45 17.81
N ALA A 198 -1.82 8.17 17.83
CA ALA A 198 -3.01 7.61 17.24
C ALA A 198 -3.95 6.95 18.26
N SER A 199 -3.79 7.24 19.55
CA SER A 199 -4.57 6.65 20.65
C SER A 199 -6.08 6.93 20.57
N GLY A 200 -6.49 7.94 19.80
CA GLY A 200 -7.91 8.22 19.54
C GLY A 200 -8.53 7.32 18.46
N SER A 201 -7.77 6.40 17.86
CA SER A 201 -8.29 5.48 16.84
C SER A 201 -9.31 4.53 17.45
N THR A 202 -10.34 4.18 16.68
CA THR A 202 -11.45 3.35 17.15
C THR A 202 -11.76 2.24 16.16
N ASP A 203 -12.47 1.22 16.63
CA ASP A 203 -13.03 0.17 15.82
C ASP A 203 -14.56 0.18 15.98
N PRO A 204 -15.35 0.23 14.90
CA PRO A 204 -16.80 0.31 14.98
C PRO A 204 -17.46 -1.00 15.47
N ASP A 205 -16.78 -2.13 15.34
CA ASP A 205 -17.25 -3.46 15.78
C ASP A 205 -16.77 -3.79 17.21
N GLY A 206 -15.88 -2.96 17.76
CA GLY A 206 -15.33 -3.11 19.11
C GLY A 206 -14.08 -3.99 19.16
N ASP A 207 -13.46 -4.27 18.01
CA ASP A 207 -12.24 -5.06 17.94
C ASP A 207 -11.02 -4.31 18.49
N ASN A 208 -10.03 -5.08 18.94
CA ASN A 208 -8.75 -4.53 19.35
C ASN A 208 -7.95 -4.00 18.15
N LEU A 209 -7.22 -2.91 18.35
CA LEU A 209 -6.43 -2.28 17.29
C LEU A 209 -4.94 -2.63 17.39
N SER A 210 -4.35 -2.95 16.25
CA SER A 210 -2.89 -3.01 16.07
C SER A 210 -2.41 -1.79 15.31
N TYR A 211 -1.31 -1.20 15.78
CA TYR A 211 -0.69 -0.03 15.17
C TYR A 211 0.60 -0.47 14.49
N LEU A 212 0.90 0.14 13.34
CA LEU A 212 2.19 0.03 12.69
C LEU A 212 2.55 1.38 12.05
N TRP A 213 3.67 1.95 12.48
CA TRP A 213 4.26 3.16 11.93
C TRP A 213 5.49 2.81 11.12
N PHE A 214 5.57 3.29 9.88
CA PHE A 214 6.75 3.08 9.04
C PHE A 214 7.02 4.30 8.17
N SER A 215 8.30 4.52 7.86
CA SER A 215 8.68 5.51 6.83
C SER A 215 8.41 4.94 5.45
N TYR A 216 8.03 5.80 4.50
CA TYR A 216 7.90 5.46 3.08
C TYR A 216 8.88 6.33 2.26
N PRO A 217 10.20 6.03 2.31
CA PRO A 217 11.23 6.92 1.76
C PRO A 217 11.10 7.15 0.26
N GLU A 218 10.53 6.20 -0.49
CA GLU A 218 10.35 6.32 -1.93
C GLU A 218 9.36 7.42 -2.31
N ALA A 219 8.39 7.74 -1.45
CA ALA A 219 7.37 8.77 -1.69
C ALA A 219 7.87 10.21 -1.38
N GLY A 220 8.85 10.36 -0.50
CA GLY A 220 9.40 11.67 -0.09
C GLY A 220 10.74 11.98 -0.74
N SER A 221 11.23 13.19 -0.58
CA SER A 221 12.60 13.54 -1.01
C SER A 221 13.65 12.96 -0.05
N TYR A 222 13.34 12.81 1.25
CA TYR A 222 14.24 12.18 2.23
C TYR A 222 14.24 10.65 2.08
N LYS A 223 15.29 10.11 1.46
CA LYS A 223 15.36 8.68 1.06
C LYS A 223 15.79 7.70 2.16
N LYS A 224 15.69 8.05 3.45
CA LYS A 224 16.06 7.16 4.57
C LYS A 224 14.91 6.99 5.57
N MET A 225 14.96 5.87 6.31
CA MET A 225 14.03 5.62 7.41
C MET A 225 14.25 6.61 8.54
N ILE A 226 13.17 7.16 9.09
CA ILE A 226 13.20 8.05 10.26
C ILE A 226 12.53 7.43 11.50
N ILE A 227 11.71 6.39 11.30
CA ILE A 227 11.19 5.57 12.39
C ILE A 227 12.10 4.36 12.57
N THR A 228 12.66 4.21 13.77
CA THR A 228 13.62 3.14 14.10
C THR A 228 13.25 2.38 15.36
N THR A 229 12.25 2.81 16.13
CA THR A 229 11.85 2.16 17.38
C THR A 229 10.35 2.25 17.63
N ALA A 230 9.82 1.30 18.41
CA ALA A 230 8.44 1.24 18.91
C ALA A 230 7.36 1.42 17.84
N GLU A 231 7.62 0.93 16.62
CA GLU A 231 6.75 1.04 15.45
C GLU A 231 5.36 0.43 15.66
N ASN A 232 5.17 -0.45 16.65
CA ASN A 232 3.89 -1.08 16.95
C ASN A 232 3.09 -0.41 18.09
N SER A 233 3.53 0.74 18.58
CA SER A 233 2.87 1.52 19.64
C SER A 233 1.76 2.42 19.06
N HIS A 234 0.74 2.73 19.86
CA HIS A 234 -0.27 3.76 19.48
C HIS A 234 0.32 5.18 19.44
N SER A 235 1.49 5.39 20.03
CA SER A 235 2.22 6.66 19.98
C SER A 235 3.72 6.46 19.97
N LEU A 236 4.42 7.32 19.24
CA LEU A 236 5.88 7.35 19.19
C LEU A 236 6.40 8.79 19.21
N TYR A 237 7.66 8.92 19.62
CA TYR A 237 8.42 10.15 19.50
C TYR A 237 9.54 9.95 18.49
N VAL A 238 9.63 10.85 17.51
CA VAL A 238 10.61 10.79 16.42
C VAL A 238 11.53 11.99 16.54
N VAL A 239 12.82 11.80 16.28
CA VAL A 239 13.79 12.89 16.14
C VAL A 239 14.05 13.08 14.65
N ALA A 240 13.81 14.29 14.15
CA ALA A 240 14.05 14.63 12.77
C ALA A 240 15.54 14.45 12.43
N PRO A 241 15.86 13.83 11.29
CA PRO A 241 17.23 13.72 10.85
C PRO A 241 17.82 15.11 10.57
N LYS A 242 19.14 15.20 10.51
CA LYS A 242 19.81 16.40 10.01
C LYS A 242 19.80 16.38 8.49
N VAL A 243 19.45 17.51 7.90
CA VAL A 243 19.40 17.71 6.44
C VAL A 243 20.15 18.99 6.06
N GLU A 244 20.71 19.00 4.86
CA GLU A 244 21.45 20.16 4.32
C GLU A 244 20.52 21.11 3.55
N GLU A 245 19.44 20.59 2.99
CA GLU A 245 18.38 21.32 2.31
C GLU A 245 17.00 20.90 2.83
N ASN A 246 15.95 21.59 2.39
CA ASN A 246 14.58 21.23 2.77
C ASN A 246 14.23 19.87 2.19
N GLU A 247 13.77 18.96 3.06
CA GLU A 247 13.48 17.58 2.71
C GLU A 247 12.09 17.18 3.22
N THR A 248 11.45 16.25 2.53
CA THR A 248 10.14 15.70 2.90
C THR A 248 10.27 14.22 3.22
N ALA A 249 9.85 13.84 4.43
CA ALA A 249 9.76 12.44 4.84
C ALA A 249 8.28 12.05 4.98
N HIS A 250 7.89 10.94 4.34
CA HIS A 250 6.56 10.37 4.49
C HIS A 250 6.57 9.31 5.58
N ILE A 251 5.67 9.45 6.55
CA ILE A 251 5.38 8.45 7.57
C ILE A 251 3.97 7.93 7.33
N ILE A 252 3.80 6.60 7.37
CA ILE A 252 2.50 5.96 7.29
C ILE A 252 2.16 5.35 8.63
N LEU A 253 0.98 5.68 9.14
CA LEU A 253 0.28 4.89 10.15
C LEU A 253 -0.59 3.87 9.43
N LYS A 254 -0.46 2.60 9.78
CA LYS A 254 -1.43 1.54 9.48
C LYS A 254 -2.09 1.12 10.80
N VAL A 255 -3.41 1.17 10.85
CA VAL A 255 -4.22 0.60 11.93
C VAL A 255 -4.96 -0.60 11.37
N THR A 256 -4.84 -1.74 12.05
CA THR A 256 -5.49 -2.99 11.66
C THR A 256 -6.28 -3.53 12.83
N ASP A 257 -7.55 -3.87 12.61
CA ASP A 257 -8.43 -4.49 13.61
C ASP A 257 -8.04 -5.97 13.90
N LYS A 258 -8.84 -6.63 14.74
CA LYS A 258 -8.76 -8.08 15.00
C LYS A 258 -9.99 -8.85 14.50
N GLY A 259 -10.81 -8.22 13.66
CA GLY A 259 -11.96 -8.83 13.04
C GLY A 259 -11.57 -9.83 11.96
N LYS A 260 -12.58 -10.44 11.34
CA LYS A 260 -12.39 -11.46 10.29
C LYS A 260 -13.20 -11.14 9.03
N PRO A 261 -12.55 -10.96 7.86
CA PRO A 261 -11.10 -10.80 7.70
C PRO A 261 -10.61 -9.51 8.38
N SER A 262 -9.34 -9.45 8.80
CA SER A 262 -8.82 -8.25 9.46
C SER A 262 -8.71 -7.08 8.49
N LEU A 263 -9.26 -5.92 8.82
CA LEU A 263 -9.26 -4.74 7.94
C LEU A 263 -8.28 -3.68 8.40
N SER A 264 -7.74 -2.96 7.42
CA SER A 264 -6.72 -1.94 7.63
C SER A 264 -7.16 -0.58 7.09
N ARG A 265 -6.87 0.47 7.84
CA ARG A 265 -6.95 1.87 7.40
C ARG A 265 -5.69 2.61 7.79
N TYR A 266 -5.43 3.72 7.11
CA TYR A 266 -4.15 4.40 7.19
C TYR A 266 -4.30 5.89 7.47
N LYS A 267 -3.19 6.50 7.87
CA LYS A 267 -2.94 7.93 7.76
C LYS A 267 -1.55 8.14 7.18
N ARG A 268 -1.41 9.13 6.32
CA ARG A 268 -0.12 9.58 5.80
C ARG A 268 0.24 10.89 6.48
N ILE A 269 1.45 10.97 7.01
CA ILE A 269 1.99 12.17 7.63
C ILE A 269 3.18 12.63 6.78
N ILE A 270 3.14 13.88 6.33
CA ILE A 270 4.23 14.53 5.57
C ILE A 270 5.01 15.41 6.54
N VAL A 271 6.27 15.04 6.76
CA VAL A 271 7.19 15.80 7.62
C VAL A 271 8.14 16.59 6.74
N THR A 272 7.96 17.91 6.71
CA THR A 272 8.91 18.84 6.09
C THR A 272 10.02 19.14 7.09
N ILE A 273 11.23 18.68 6.78
CA ILE A 273 12.41 18.85 7.62
C ILE A 273 13.23 19.98 7.02
N VAL A 274 13.41 21.07 7.78
CA VAL A 274 14.21 22.21 7.35
C VAL A 274 15.61 22.16 7.97
N PRO A 275 16.65 22.65 7.27
CA PRO A 275 17.96 22.88 7.87
C PRO A 275 17.88 23.80 9.09
N LYS A 276 18.95 23.80 9.90
CA LYS A 276 19.02 24.67 11.08
C LYS A 276 19.19 26.14 10.73
#